data_AF-A0A8K1FUI1-F1
#
_entry.id   AF-A0A8K1FUI1-F1
#
_cell.length_a   1.000
_cell.length_b   1.000
_cell.length_c   1.000
_cell.angle_alpha   90.00
_cell.angle_beta   90.00
_cell.angle_gamma   90.00
#
_symmetry.space_group_name_H-M   'P 1'
#
loop_
_entity.id
_entity.type
_entity.pdbx_description
1 polymer ?
#
loop_
_entity_poly.entity_id
_entity_poly.type
_entity_poly.pdbx_seq_one_letter_code
_entity_poly.pdbx_strand_id
1 'polypeptide(L)'
;KLPPAEPSPHVWVPPKVLDKMGFDEVFLINLLRRSDRRSRMLRTLQELGISPKLVEAVDGLALNSSQVEALGVRMLPGYRDPFHGRPLTPGEVGCFLSHFRVWQEIAARGLGRSLVFEDDLRFEVFFRSRLTELMEQLEEAGLDWDLIYLGRKRLEPERSERGVPGVRHLLRPGYSYWSLGYALSLRGARKLLAAEPLGKMIPVDEFLPLMFDRHPSPEYSSHFSRRDLEAFSAEPLLLFPTHYTGDPGYVSDTESPKSQPHRDEL
;
A
#
# COMPACT_ATOMS: atom_id res chain seq x y z
N LYS A 1 25.85 -15.52 -1.86
CA LYS A 1 25.28 -14.31 -2.49
C LYS A 1 26.43 -13.54 -3.12
N LEU A 2 26.41 -13.32 -4.43
CA LEU A 2 27.37 -12.42 -5.06
C LEU A 2 27.17 -11.00 -4.49
N PRO A 3 28.25 -10.21 -4.32
CA PRO A 3 28.10 -8.80 -3.95
C PRO A 3 27.24 -8.08 -5.01
N PRO A 4 26.56 -6.98 -4.65
CA PRO A 4 25.89 -6.13 -5.64
C PRO A 4 26.88 -5.80 -6.76
N ALA A 5 26.46 -5.88 -8.01
CA ALA A 5 27.30 -5.43 -9.12
C ALA A 5 27.59 -3.94 -8.90
N GLU A 6 28.85 -3.60 -8.59
CA GLU A 6 29.27 -2.22 -8.46
C GLU A 6 29.47 -1.62 -9.87
N PRO A 7 29.15 -0.33 -10.07
CA PRO A 7 29.43 0.35 -11.31
C PRO A 7 30.92 0.23 -11.65
N SER A 8 31.25 -0.04 -12.92
CA SER A 8 32.64 -0.01 -13.36
C SER A 8 33.24 1.37 -13.09
N PRO A 9 34.44 1.46 -12.49
CA PRO A 9 35.10 2.76 -12.28
C PRO A 9 35.47 3.46 -13.59
N HIS A 10 35.34 2.77 -14.73
CA HIS A 10 35.62 3.27 -16.07
C HIS A 10 34.38 3.80 -16.80
N VAL A 11 33.19 3.72 -16.18
CA VAL A 11 31.94 4.21 -16.76
C VAL A 11 31.48 5.42 -15.96
N TRP A 12 31.58 6.59 -16.57
CA TRP A 12 30.97 7.79 -16.00
C TRP A 12 29.46 7.76 -16.28
N VAL A 13 28.67 7.74 -15.21
CA VAL A 13 27.22 7.88 -15.27
C VAL A 13 26.88 9.22 -14.62
N PRO A 14 26.14 10.12 -15.31
CA PRO A 14 25.69 11.37 -14.70
C PRO A 14 24.96 11.11 -13.38
N PRO A 15 25.15 11.95 -12.35
CA PRO A 15 24.36 11.85 -11.13
C PRO A 15 22.86 11.93 -11.46
N LYS A 16 22.08 10.96 -10.99
CA LYS A 16 20.63 10.99 -11.15
C LYS A 16 20.06 12.10 -10.27
N VAL A 17 19.32 13.02 -10.90
CA VAL A 17 18.53 14.02 -10.16
C VAL A 17 17.30 13.31 -9.61
N LEU A 18 17.10 13.41 -8.30
CA LEU A 18 15.94 12.83 -7.65
C LEU A 18 14.82 13.86 -7.59
N ASP A 19 13.61 13.45 -7.93
CA ASP A 19 12.40 14.25 -7.77
C ASP A 19 11.25 13.41 -7.23
N LYS A 20 10.06 14.01 -7.14
CA LYS A 20 8.86 13.36 -6.64
C LYS A 20 7.85 13.02 -7.74
N MET A 21 8.26 13.03 -9.02
CA MET A 21 7.40 12.73 -10.18
C MET A 21 6.10 13.56 -10.24
N GLY A 22 6.14 14.80 -9.73
CA GLY A 22 4.97 15.67 -9.64
C GLY A 22 4.11 15.49 -8.39
N PHE A 23 4.38 14.48 -7.55
CA PHE A 23 3.72 14.33 -6.25
C PHE A 23 4.30 15.29 -5.20
N ASP A 24 3.50 15.67 -4.21
CA ASP A 24 3.96 16.55 -3.13
C ASP A 24 4.93 15.81 -2.18
N GLU A 25 4.70 14.51 -1.99
CA GLU A 25 5.56 13.62 -1.22
C GLU A 25 5.48 12.18 -1.74
N VAL A 26 6.60 11.47 -1.65
CA VAL A 26 6.69 10.03 -1.89
C VAL A 26 7.11 9.37 -0.58
N PHE A 27 6.21 8.65 0.07
CA PHE A 27 6.46 7.98 1.33
C PHE A 27 6.97 6.56 1.12
N LEU A 28 7.99 6.16 1.88
CA LEU A 28 8.45 4.78 1.97
C LEU A 28 8.30 4.30 3.42
N ILE A 29 7.31 3.44 3.66
CA ILE A 29 7.05 2.79 4.94
C ILE A 29 8.03 1.63 5.09
N ASN A 30 8.81 1.64 6.18
CA ASN A 30 9.78 0.60 6.47
C ASN A 30 9.91 0.39 7.98
N LEU A 31 9.95 -0.87 8.41
CA LEU A 31 10.29 -1.21 9.79
C LEU A 31 11.76 -0.91 10.05
N LEU A 32 12.06 -0.25 11.18
CA LEU A 32 13.43 0.13 11.54
C LEU A 32 14.41 -1.07 11.53
N ARG A 33 13.93 -2.25 11.95
CA ARG A 33 14.71 -3.50 11.97
C ARG A 33 14.99 -4.10 10.58
N ARG A 34 14.24 -3.70 9.52
CA ARG A 34 14.38 -4.20 8.15
C ARG A 34 15.33 -3.32 7.32
N SER A 35 16.55 -3.15 7.82
CA SER A 35 17.60 -2.37 7.15
C SER A 35 18.02 -2.96 5.81
N ASP A 36 17.86 -4.28 5.64
CA ASP A 36 18.01 -5.03 4.39
C ASP A 36 17.06 -4.51 3.30
N ARG A 37 15.75 -4.47 3.61
CA ARG A 37 14.70 -4.01 2.71
C ARG A 37 14.81 -2.51 2.44
N ARG A 38 15.09 -1.72 3.47
CA ARG A 38 15.36 -0.27 3.35
C ARG A 38 16.47 0.00 2.35
N SER A 39 17.62 -0.66 2.52
CA SER A 39 18.79 -0.43 1.66
C SER A 39 18.51 -0.82 0.20
N ARG A 40 17.75 -1.90 -0.01
CA ARG A 40 17.31 -2.32 -1.35
C ARG A 40 16.41 -1.26 -1.98
N MET A 41 15.36 -0.82 -1.26
CA MET A 41 14.40 0.16 -1.78
C MET A 41 15.02 1.52 -2.06
N LEU A 42 15.89 2.03 -1.18
CA LEU A 42 16.58 3.30 -1.41
C LEU A 42 17.45 3.25 -2.67
N ARG A 43 18.19 2.16 -2.90
CA ARG A 43 18.94 1.97 -4.15
C ARG A 43 18.01 1.91 -5.36
N THR A 44 16.93 1.14 -5.29
CA THR A 44 15.96 1.04 -6.40
C THR A 44 15.32 2.40 -6.73
N LEU A 45 14.93 3.18 -5.72
CA LEU A 45 14.34 4.51 -5.92
C LEU A 45 15.37 5.50 -6.47
N GLN A 46 16.63 5.42 -6.02
CA GLN A 46 17.73 6.20 -6.61
C GLN A 46 17.91 5.85 -8.09
N GLU A 47 17.85 4.57 -8.46
CA GLU A 47 17.91 4.15 -9.86
C GLU A 47 16.71 4.65 -10.69
N LEU A 48 15.54 4.79 -10.07
CA LEU A 48 14.35 5.35 -10.71
C LEU A 48 14.31 6.89 -10.71
N GLY A 49 15.28 7.56 -10.08
CA GLY A 49 15.29 9.02 -9.95
C GLY A 49 14.20 9.55 -9.01
N ILE A 50 13.76 8.75 -8.03
CA ILE A 50 12.66 9.08 -7.11
C ILE A 50 13.24 9.43 -5.74
N SER A 51 12.78 10.55 -5.18
CA SER A 51 13.14 11.04 -3.85
C SER A 51 12.09 10.62 -2.83
N PRO A 52 12.35 9.60 -1.98
CA PRO A 52 11.44 9.21 -0.92
C PRO A 52 11.67 9.98 0.38
N LYS A 53 10.58 10.17 1.13
CA LYS A 53 10.58 10.39 2.57
C LYS A 53 10.42 9.05 3.28
N LEU A 54 11.39 8.67 4.10
CA LEU A 54 11.26 7.50 4.96
C LEU A 54 10.22 7.73 6.06
N VAL A 55 9.37 6.74 6.27
CA VAL A 55 8.41 6.67 7.37
C VAL A 55 8.76 5.44 8.19
N GLU A 56 9.13 5.67 9.45
CA GLU A 56 9.39 4.58 10.39
C GLU A 56 8.07 3.88 10.71
N ALA A 57 7.95 2.65 10.21
CA ALA A 57 6.79 1.81 10.44
C ALA A 57 6.71 1.40 11.92
N VAL A 58 5.48 1.26 12.40
CA VAL A 58 5.20 0.75 13.74
C VAL A 58 5.47 -0.74 13.77
N ASP A 59 6.45 -1.16 14.58
CA ASP A 59 6.71 -2.57 14.82
C ASP A 59 5.63 -3.13 15.76
N GLY A 60 4.65 -3.81 15.15
CA GLY A 60 3.56 -4.44 15.86
C GLY A 60 4.01 -5.45 16.92
N LEU A 61 5.14 -6.13 16.71
CA LEU A 61 5.68 -7.09 17.68
C LEU A 61 6.29 -6.41 18.90
N ALA A 62 6.63 -5.13 18.80
CA ALA A 62 7.13 -4.32 19.91
C ALA A 62 6.00 -3.64 20.70
N LEU A 63 4.76 -3.70 20.22
CA LEU A 63 3.60 -3.14 20.92
C LEU A 63 3.07 -4.11 21.98
N ASN A 64 2.83 -3.58 23.18
CA ASN A 64 2.07 -4.27 24.21
C ASN A 64 0.61 -3.77 24.26
N SER A 65 -0.26 -4.52 24.96
CA SER A 65 -1.69 -4.22 25.04
C SER A 65 -2.00 -2.80 25.55
N SER A 66 -1.25 -2.30 26.53
CA SER A 66 -1.47 -0.94 27.07
C SER A 66 -1.13 0.15 26.05
N GLN A 67 -0.11 -0.06 25.22
CA GLN A 67 0.25 0.87 24.15
C GLN A 67 -0.80 0.86 23.03
N VAL A 68 -1.31 -0.32 22.67
CA VAL A 68 -2.39 -0.47 21.69
C VAL A 68 -3.64 0.26 22.17
N GLU A 69 -4.03 0.09 23.44
CA GLU A 69 -5.17 0.78 24.04
C GLU A 69 -4.96 2.30 24.11
N ALA A 70 -3.77 2.77 24.49
CA ALA A 70 -3.42 4.18 24.53
C ALA A 70 -3.46 4.85 23.15
N LEU A 71 -3.22 4.09 22.08
CA LEU A 71 -3.39 4.53 20.69
C LEU A 71 -4.87 4.55 20.25
N GLY A 72 -5.80 4.17 21.12
CA GLY A 72 -7.23 4.11 20.83
C GLY A 72 -7.61 2.94 19.92
N VAL A 73 -6.72 1.95 19.76
CA VAL A 73 -6.96 0.81 18.87
C VAL A 73 -7.94 -0.15 19.52
N ARG A 74 -9.06 -0.36 18.85
CA ARG A 74 -10.06 -1.39 19.16
C ARG A 74 -10.33 -2.17 17.89
N MET A 75 -10.22 -3.48 17.96
CA MET A 75 -10.54 -4.35 16.83
C MET A 75 -12.04 -4.26 16.53
N LEU A 76 -12.41 -4.33 15.25
CA LEU A 76 -13.81 -4.43 14.86
C LEU A 76 -14.43 -5.69 15.52
N PRO A 77 -15.55 -5.54 16.27
CA PRO A 77 -16.21 -6.68 16.89
C PRO A 77 -16.54 -7.76 15.88
N GLY A 78 -16.28 -9.03 16.22
CA GLY A 78 -16.56 -10.15 15.33
C GLY A 78 -15.56 -10.36 14.20
N TYR A 79 -14.60 -9.45 13.98
CA TYR A 79 -13.62 -9.63 12.90
C TYR A 79 -12.87 -10.95 13.04
N ARG A 80 -12.84 -11.67 11.92
CA ARG A 80 -12.02 -12.84 11.66
C ARG A 80 -11.44 -12.69 10.27
N ASP A 81 -10.14 -12.91 10.17
CA ASP A 81 -9.45 -13.02 8.89
C ASP A 81 -10.17 -14.06 8.00
N PRO A 82 -10.59 -13.70 6.78
CA PRO A 82 -11.39 -14.56 5.91
C PRO A 82 -10.70 -15.88 5.53
N PHE A 83 -9.37 -15.91 5.54
CA PHE A 83 -8.59 -17.06 5.08
C PHE A 83 -8.22 -18.02 6.21
N HIS A 84 -7.88 -17.49 7.39
CA HIS A 84 -7.37 -18.28 8.52
C HIS A 84 -8.29 -18.29 9.75
N GLY A 85 -9.39 -17.52 9.72
CA GLY A 85 -10.36 -17.47 10.82
C GLY A 85 -9.79 -16.93 12.14
N ARG A 86 -8.76 -16.07 12.07
CA ARG A 86 -8.03 -15.53 13.24
C ARG A 86 -8.32 -14.05 13.49
N PRO A 87 -8.09 -13.51 14.70
CA PRO A 87 -8.08 -12.07 14.93
C PRO A 87 -6.87 -11.39 14.25
N LEU A 88 -6.80 -10.06 14.34
CA LEU A 88 -5.67 -9.27 13.85
C LEU A 88 -4.37 -9.73 14.53
N THR A 89 -3.31 -9.91 13.74
CA THR A 89 -1.97 -10.06 14.30
C THR A 89 -1.44 -8.72 14.80
N PRO A 90 -0.45 -8.72 15.71
CA PRO A 90 0.27 -7.50 16.04
C PRO A 90 0.91 -6.85 14.81
N GLY A 91 1.43 -7.66 13.87
CA GLY A 91 2.03 -7.17 12.62
C GLY A 91 1.03 -6.41 11.74
N GLU A 92 -0.21 -6.89 11.62
CA GLU A 92 -1.30 -6.21 10.92
C GLU A 92 -1.68 -4.89 11.60
N VAL A 93 -1.71 -4.86 12.94
CA VAL A 93 -1.90 -3.62 13.72
C VAL A 93 -0.78 -2.61 13.44
N GLY A 94 0.47 -3.06 13.45
CA GLY A 94 1.64 -2.22 13.13
C GLY A 94 1.60 -1.67 11.70
N CYS A 95 1.24 -2.51 10.73
CA CYS A 95 1.03 -2.11 9.35
C CYS A 95 -0.06 -1.02 9.26
N PHE A 96 -1.24 -1.27 9.82
CA PHE A 96 -2.33 -0.30 9.81
C PHE A 96 -1.92 1.05 10.40
N LEU A 97 -1.29 1.05 11.58
CA LEU A 97 -0.85 2.27 12.24
C LEU A 97 0.20 3.04 11.42
N SER A 98 1.03 2.34 10.67
CA SER A 98 2.03 2.95 9.78
C SER A 98 1.36 3.71 8.62
N HIS A 99 0.37 3.09 7.96
CA HIS A 99 -0.41 3.76 6.92
C HIS A 99 -1.25 4.90 7.49
N PHE A 100 -1.86 4.71 8.67
CA PHE A 100 -2.63 5.74 9.35
C PHE A 100 -1.80 7.00 9.64
N ARG A 101 -0.55 6.85 10.09
CA ARG A 101 0.39 7.98 10.28
C ARG A 101 0.66 8.73 8.98
N VAL A 102 0.81 8.02 7.86
CA VAL A 102 0.96 8.66 6.54
C VAL A 102 -0.29 9.45 6.16
N TRP A 103 -1.49 8.90 6.38
CA TRP A 103 -2.74 9.61 6.11
C TRP A 103 -2.88 10.87 6.98
N GLN A 104 -2.54 10.77 8.26
CA GLN A 104 -2.50 11.93 9.17
C GLN A 104 -1.54 13.01 8.67
N GLU A 105 -0.35 12.62 8.23
CA GLU A 105 0.64 13.56 7.72
C GLU A 105 0.16 14.25 6.44
N ILE A 106 -0.41 13.49 5.48
CA ILE A 106 -1.00 14.04 4.26
C ILE A 106 -2.07 15.07 4.59
N ALA A 107 -2.98 14.75 5.51
CA ALA A 107 -4.06 15.65 5.92
C ALA A 107 -3.55 16.89 6.65
N ALA A 108 -2.58 16.73 7.56
CA ALA A 108 -2.03 17.81 8.37
C ALA A 108 -1.19 18.79 7.54
N ARG A 109 -0.42 18.29 6.57
CA ARG A 109 0.40 19.12 5.66
C ARG A 109 -0.40 19.63 4.45
N GLY A 110 -1.60 19.13 4.20
CA GLY A 110 -2.40 19.52 3.05
C GLY A 110 -1.82 19.05 1.71
N LEU A 111 -1.18 17.87 1.67
CA LEU A 111 -0.56 17.34 0.45
C LEU A 111 -1.65 16.91 -0.53
N GLY A 112 -1.73 17.57 -1.68
CA GLY A 112 -2.76 17.35 -2.71
C GLY A 112 -2.72 15.93 -3.28
N ARG A 113 -1.53 15.44 -3.61
CA ARG A 113 -1.30 14.07 -4.08
C ARG A 113 0.00 13.50 -3.51
N SER A 114 -0.05 12.27 -3.02
CA SER A 114 1.10 11.57 -2.45
C SER A 114 1.20 10.14 -2.98
N LEU A 115 2.43 9.63 -3.07
CA LEU A 115 2.69 8.21 -3.27
C LEU A 115 3.06 7.55 -1.96
N VAL A 116 2.59 6.33 -1.76
CA VAL A 116 2.93 5.51 -0.59
C VAL A 116 3.45 4.17 -1.08
N PHE A 117 4.63 3.78 -0.62
CA PHE A 117 5.27 2.50 -0.89
C PHE A 117 5.57 1.76 0.41
N GLU A 118 5.38 0.45 0.40
CA GLU A 118 5.98 -0.50 1.36
C GLU A 118 7.38 -0.92 0.91
N ASP A 119 8.10 -1.64 1.78
CA ASP A 119 9.53 -1.94 1.60
C ASP A 119 9.84 -3.27 0.89
N ASP A 120 8.83 -4.07 0.57
CA ASP A 120 8.94 -5.45 0.07
C ASP A 120 8.38 -5.63 -1.35
N LEU A 121 8.29 -4.54 -2.10
CA LEU A 121 7.83 -4.52 -3.50
C LEU A 121 8.96 -4.43 -4.53
N ARG A 122 8.63 -4.69 -5.79
CA ARG A 122 9.45 -4.41 -6.99
C ARG A 122 8.63 -3.62 -8.00
N PHE A 123 9.32 -2.83 -8.81
CA PHE A 123 8.72 -1.95 -9.81
C PHE A 123 8.67 -2.64 -11.17
N GLU A 124 7.60 -2.41 -11.91
CA GLU A 124 7.47 -2.83 -13.31
C GLU A 124 8.43 -2.04 -14.22
N VAL A 125 8.77 -2.61 -15.37
CA VAL A 125 9.57 -1.90 -16.37
C VAL A 125 8.84 -0.63 -16.80
N PHE A 126 9.60 0.45 -16.96
CA PHE A 126 9.08 1.78 -17.30
C PHE A 126 8.10 2.35 -16.25
N PHE A 127 8.18 1.91 -14.99
CA PHE A 127 7.34 2.39 -13.88
C PHE A 127 7.12 3.90 -13.89
N ARG A 128 8.22 4.67 -13.92
CA ARG A 128 8.18 6.13 -13.82
C ARG A 128 7.36 6.75 -14.96
N SER A 129 7.69 6.42 -16.21
CA SER A 129 6.98 7.00 -17.36
C SER A 129 5.53 6.54 -17.43
N ARG A 130 5.23 5.28 -17.09
CA ARG A 130 3.85 4.76 -17.08
C ARG A 130 3.00 5.42 -16.01
N LEU A 131 3.56 5.67 -14.82
CA LEU A 131 2.84 6.36 -13.76
C LEU A 131 2.65 7.84 -14.10
N THR A 132 3.68 8.52 -14.63
CA THR A 132 3.55 9.91 -15.07
C THR A 132 2.47 10.06 -16.15
N GLU A 133 2.48 9.20 -17.18
CA GLU A 133 1.44 9.21 -18.23
C GLU A 133 0.04 8.96 -17.64
N LEU A 134 -0.11 8.05 -16.68
CA LEU A 134 -1.38 7.80 -16.03
C LEU A 134 -1.89 9.04 -15.27
N MET A 135 -0.99 9.71 -14.54
CA MET A 135 -1.35 10.93 -13.79
C MET A 135 -1.71 12.10 -14.71
N GLU A 136 -1.02 12.25 -15.85
CA GLU A 136 -1.35 13.25 -16.87
C GLU A 136 -2.73 12.98 -17.48
N GLN A 137 -3.04 11.73 -17.86
CA GLN A 137 -4.36 11.38 -18.40
C GLN A 137 -5.50 11.61 -17.40
N LEU A 138 -5.26 11.40 -16.10
CA LEU A 138 -6.23 11.71 -15.04
C LEU A 138 -6.53 13.21 -14.96
N GLU A 139 -5.50 14.05 -15.04
CA GLU A 139 -5.64 15.51 -15.05
C GLU A 139 -6.37 15.99 -16.30
N GLU A 140 -6.00 15.49 -17.49
CA GLU A 140 -6.65 15.83 -18.76
C GLU A 140 -8.14 15.43 -18.78
N ALA A 141 -8.47 14.28 -18.20
CA ALA A 141 -9.85 13.82 -18.10
C ALA A 141 -10.67 14.58 -17.05
N GLY A 142 -10.03 15.38 -16.18
CA GLY A 142 -10.68 16.03 -15.04
C GLY A 142 -11.31 15.02 -14.08
N LEU A 143 -10.73 13.82 -13.98
CA LEU A 143 -11.29 12.74 -13.18
C LEU A 143 -10.84 12.88 -11.72
N ASP A 144 -11.83 13.04 -10.85
CA ASP A 144 -11.62 12.97 -9.41
C ASP A 144 -11.19 11.56 -8.96
N TRP A 145 -10.26 11.48 -8.01
CA TRP A 145 -9.82 10.22 -7.42
C TRP A 145 -9.39 10.42 -5.96
N ASP A 146 -9.57 9.37 -5.16
CA ASP A 146 -9.10 9.32 -3.79
C ASP A 146 -7.90 8.41 -3.63
N LEU A 147 -7.96 7.22 -4.23
CA LEU A 147 -6.93 6.19 -4.12
C LEU A 147 -6.71 5.53 -5.47
N ILE A 148 -5.45 5.30 -5.85
CA ILE A 148 -5.09 4.51 -7.02
C ILE A 148 -4.11 3.42 -6.60
N TYR A 149 -4.54 2.16 -6.66
CA TYR A 149 -3.62 1.04 -6.46
C TYR A 149 -2.59 0.97 -7.57
N LEU A 150 -1.33 0.82 -7.19
CA LEU A 150 -0.22 0.56 -8.11
C LEU A 150 0.23 -0.90 -8.04
N GLY A 151 0.03 -1.56 -6.89
CA GLY A 151 0.17 -3.01 -6.72
C GLY A 151 -0.84 -3.52 -5.69
N ARG A 152 -1.50 -4.64 -6.02
CA ARG A 152 -2.51 -5.31 -5.17
C ARG A 152 -2.67 -6.77 -5.59
N LYS A 153 -3.25 -7.60 -4.72
CA LYS A 153 -3.77 -8.94 -5.04
C LYS A 153 -5.27 -8.85 -5.31
N ARG A 154 -5.73 -9.35 -6.45
CA ARG A 154 -7.17 -9.46 -6.73
C ARG A 154 -7.69 -10.71 -6.05
N LEU A 155 -8.77 -10.59 -5.28
CA LEU A 155 -9.38 -11.76 -4.61
C LEU A 155 -10.58 -12.33 -5.36
N GLU A 156 -11.11 -11.59 -6.35
CA GLU A 156 -12.17 -12.04 -7.25
C GLU A 156 -11.70 -12.01 -8.72
N PRO A 157 -10.67 -12.78 -9.13
CA PRO A 157 -10.06 -12.65 -10.46
C PRO A 157 -11.03 -12.95 -11.61
N GLU A 158 -12.03 -13.82 -11.37
CA GLU A 158 -13.07 -14.16 -12.34
C GLU A 158 -14.10 -13.03 -12.56
N ARG A 159 -14.15 -12.06 -11.63
CA ARG A 159 -15.07 -10.94 -11.72
C ARG A 159 -14.45 -9.83 -12.55
N SER A 160 -15.04 -9.53 -13.71
CA SER A 160 -14.52 -8.48 -14.58
C SER A 160 -14.53 -7.12 -13.89
N GLU A 161 -13.35 -6.52 -13.79
CA GLU A 161 -13.18 -5.13 -13.42
C GLU A 161 -13.38 -4.22 -14.63
N ARG A 162 -13.97 -3.04 -14.41
CA ARG A 162 -14.35 -2.14 -15.50
C ARG A 162 -13.29 -1.08 -15.69
N GLY A 163 -12.78 -0.95 -16.91
CA GLY A 163 -11.94 0.17 -17.31
C GLY A 163 -12.68 1.50 -17.14
N VAL A 164 -11.92 2.57 -16.92
CA VAL A 164 -12.47 3.92 -16.80
C VAL A 164 -12.53 4.58 -18.18
N PRO A 165 -13.72 4.97 -18.69
CA PRO A 165 -13.82 5.64 -19.99
C PRO A 165 -12.98 6.92 -20.01
N GLY A 166 -12.22 7.13 -21.08
CA GLY A 166 -11.40 8.32 -21.27
C GLY A 166 -10.00 8.27 -20.63
N VAL A 167 -9.71 7.28 -19.78
CA VAL A 167 -8.37 7.11 -19.18
C VAL A 167 -7.86 5.70 -19.47
N ARG A 168 -6.78 5.60 -20.23
CA ARG A 168 -6.16 4.31 -20.54
C ARG A 168 -5.45 3.79 -19.30
N HIS A 169 -5.33 2.47 -19.20
CA HIS A 169 -4.61 1.81 -18.12
C HIS A 169 -5.14 2.08 -16.71
N LEU A 170 -6.43 2.41 -16.60
CA LEU A 170 -7.12 2.64 -15.33
C LEU A 170 -8.41 1.83 -15.28
N LEU A 171 -8.67 1.21 -14.13
CA LEU A 171 -9.90 0.47 -13.87
C LEU A 171 -10.47 0.77 -12.48
N ARG A 172 -11.73 0.39 -12.26
CA ARG A 172 -12.35 0.36 -10.93
C ARG A 172 -12.08 -0.99 -10.25
N PRO A 173 -11.34 -1.03 -9.13
CA PRO A 173 -10.95 -2.28 -8.48
C PRO A 173 -12.13 -2.97 -7.80
N GLY A 174 -12.09 -4.30 -7.75
CA GLY A 174 -12.92 -5.14 -6.90
C GLY A 174 -12.30 -5.34 -5.51
N TYR A 175 -12.75 -6.39 -4.82
CA TYR A 175 -12.16 -6.79 -3.55
C TYR A 175 -10.68 -7.17 -3.72
N SER A 176 -9.81 -6.56 -2.93
CA SER A 176 -8.38 -6.56 -3.17
C SER A 176 -7.59 -6.64 -1.87
N TYR A 177 -6.52 -7.41 -1.87
CA TYR A 177 -5.55 -7.49 -0.78
C TYR A 177 -4.24 -6.79 -1.16
N TRP A 178 -3.35 -6.65 -0.18
CA TRP A 178 -2.07 -5.96 -0.25
C TRP A 178 -2.18 -4.43 -0.42
N SER A 179 -1.29 -3.73 0.27
CA SER A 179 -1.09 -2.28 0.19
C SER A 179 0.30 -1.88 -0.31
N LEU A 180 0.94 -2.77 -1.11
CA LEU A 180 2.32 -2.64 -1.64
C LEU A 180 2.67 -1.21 -2.03
N GLY A 181 1.81 -0.57 -2.83
CA GLY A 181 1.89 0.85 -3.03
C GLY A 181 0.68 1.41 -3.76
N TYR A 182 0.38 2.67 -3.45
CA TYR A 182 -0.77 3.39 -3.98
C TYR A 182 -0.50 4.89 -4.04
N ALA A 183 -1.20 5.58 -4.94
CA ALA A 183 -1.37 7.02 -4.88
C ALA A 183 -2.57 7.36 -3.98
N LEU A 184 -2.45 8.42 -3.19
CA LEU A 184 -3.50 8.91 -2.30
C LEU A 184 -3.64 10.43 -2.43
N SER A 185 -4.86 10.90 -2.64
CA SER A 185 -5.16 12.33 -2.66
C SER A 185 -5.42 12.85 -1.25
N LEU A 186 -5.34 14.18 -1.07
CA LEU A 186 -5.72 14.84 0.19
C LEU A 186 -7.15 14.46 0.62
N ARG A 187 -8.07 14.41 -0.35
CA ARG A 187 -9.48 14.06 -0.15
C ARG A 187 -9.60 12.62 0.35
N GLY A 188 -8.86 11.69 -0.29
CA GLY A 188 -8.80 10.29 0.11
C GLY A 188 -8.29 10.13 1.54
N ALA A 189 -7.15 10.75 1.88
CA ALA A 189 -6.60 10.70 3.23
C ALA A 189 -7.61 11.19 4.28
N ARG A 190 -8.31 12.31 4.01
CA ARG A 190 -9.35 12.83 4.91
C ARG A 190 -10.54 11.89 5.06
N LYS A 191 -10.99 11.24 3.98
CA LYS A 191 -12.07 10.25 4.03
C LYS A 191 -11.67 9.03 4.88
N LEU A 192 -10.45 8.51 4.69
CA LEU A 192 -9.93 7.38 5.47
C LEU A 192 -9.82 7.71 6.97
N LEU A 193 -9.35 8.91 7.32
CA LEU A 193 -9.27 9.36 8.71
C LEU A 193 -10.65 9.59 9.34
N ALA A 194 -11.57 10.22 8.60
CA ALA A 194 -12.94 10.49 9.05
C ALA A 194 -13.77 9.23 9.29
N ALA A 195 -13.33 8.07 8.79
CA ALA A 195 -13.93 6.79 9.10
C ALA A 195 -13.67 6.32 10.54
N GLU A 196 -12.79 7.01 11.28
CA GLU A 196 -12.36 6.69 12.64
C GLU A 196 -11.91 5.22 12.80
N PRO A 197 -10.97 4.76 11.96
CA PRO A 197 -10.68 3.33 11.84
C PRO A 197 -10.03 2.72 13.08
N LEU A 198 -9.36 3.52 13.92
CA LEU A 198 -8.69 3.01 15.12
C LEU A 198 -9.68 2.38 16.10
N GLY A 199 -10.91 2.91 16.22
CA GLY A 199 -11.93 2.37 17.12
C GLY A 199 -12.64 1.10 16.60
N LYS A 200 -12.33 0.66 15.38
CA LYS A 200 -12.97 -0.47 14.69
C LYS A 200 -12.02 -1.05 13.63
N MET A 201 -10.81 -1.37 14.08
CA MET A 201 -9.70 -1.74 13.21
C MET A 201 -9.89 -3.14 12.61
N ILE A 202 -9.64 -3.21 11.31
CA ILE A 202 -9.39 -4.42 10.52
C ILE A 202 -8.05 -4.20 9.76
N PRO A 203 -7.41 -5.23 9.17
CA PRO A 203 -6.20 -5.03 8.38
C PRO A 203 -6.37 -3.93 7.31
N VAL A 204 -5.28 -3.23 6.97
CA VAL A 204 -5.37 -2.07 6.07
C VAL A 204 -5.88 -2.46 4.68
N ASP A 205 -5.50 -3.64 4.21
CA ASP A 205 -5.94 -4.19 2.93
C ASP A 205 -7.36 -4.75 2.94
N GLU A 206 -7.97 -4.94 4.11
CA GLU A 206 -9.42 -5.15 4.27
C GLU A 206 -10.18 -3.82 4.38
N PHE A 207 -9.59 -2.87 5.10
CA PHE A 207 -10.18 -1.55 5.33
C PHE A 207 -10.30 -0.74 4.05
N LEU A 208 -9.28 -0.72 3.18
CA LEU A 208 -9.33 0.07 1.96
C LEU A 208 -10.49 -0.37 1.03
N PRO A 209 -10.67 -1.66 0.66
CA PRO A 209 -11.85 -2.13 -0.08
C PRO A 209 -13.18 -1.87 0.59
N LEU A 210 -13.22 -1.91 1.93
CA LEU A 210 -14.41 -1.55 2.66
C LEU A 210 -14.77 -0.09 2.39
N MET A 211 -13.79 0.81 2.41
CA MET A 211 -14.02 2.24 2.21
C MET A 211 -14.45 2.64 0.79
N PHE A 212 -14.24 1.79 -0.21
CA PHE A 212 -14.79 1.96 -1.58
C PHE A 212 -15.92 0.97 -1.92
N ASP A 213 -16.57 0.41 -0.90
CA ASP A 213 -17.77 -0.43 -0.99
C ASP A 213 -17.58 -1.68 -1.87
N ARG A 214 -16.44 -2.36 -1.70
CA ARG A 214 -16.10 -3.62 -2.37
C ARG A 214 -15.73 -4.76 -1.43
N HIS A 215 -15.79 -4.55 -0.13
CA HIS A 215 -15.56 -5.61 0.84
C HIS A 215 -16.72 -6.62 0.85
N PRO A 216 -16.48 -7.95 0.89
CA PRO A 216 -17.52 -8.96 0.74
C PRO A 216 -18.43 -9.12 1.97
N SER A 217 -17.93 -8.81 3.17
CA SER A 217 -18.71 -8.89 4.41
C SER A 217 -19.66 -7.69 4.60
N PRO A 218 -20.99 -7.89 4.56
CA PRO A 218 -21.96 -6.84 4.87
C PRO A 218 -21.94 -6.47 6.36
N GLU A 219 -21.61 -7.44 7.22
CA GLU A 219 -21.48 -7.24 8.67
C GLU A 219 -20.39 -6.21 8.96
N TYR A 220 -19.18 -6.40 8.41
CA TYR A 220 -18.08 -5.46 8.64
C TYR A 220 -18.40 -4.08 8.03
N SER A 221 -18.98 -4.08 6.83
CA SER A 221 -19.38 -2.85 6.14
C SER A 221 -20.41 -2.03 6.93
N SER A 222 -21.27 -2.68 7.73
CA SER A 222 -22.28 -2.01 8.56
C SER A 222 -21.68 -1.09 9.64
N HIS A 223 -20.43 -1.33 10.06
CA HIS A 223 -19.72 -0.48 11.02
C HIS A 223 -19.18 0.83 10.42
N PHE A 224 -19.24 0.98 9.09
CA PHE A 224 -18.75 2.16 8.39
C PHE A 224 -19.86 2.72 7.51
N SER A 225 -20.56 3.76 7.99
CA SER A 225 -21.70 4.34 7.29
C SER A 225 -21.34 5.06 6.00
N ARG A 226 -20.14 5.65 5.93
CA ARG A 226 -19.63 6.38 4.77
C ARG A 226 -18.48 5.63 4.11
N ARG A 227 -18.75 5.02 2.96
CA ARG A 227 -17.82 4.20 2.16
C ARG A 227 -17.73 4.74 0.73
N ASP A 228 -17.47 6.04 0.61
CA ASP A 228 -17.47 6.81 -0.64
C ASP A 228 -16.06 7.11 -1.16
N LEU A 229 -15.06 6.29 -0.82
CA LEU A 229 -13.70 6.44 -1.34
C LEU A 229 -13.70 6.14 -2.84
N GLU A 230 -13.29 7.11 -3.65
CA GLU A 230 -13.17 6.95 -5.09
C GLU A 230 -11.85 6.25 -5.44
N ALA A 231 -11.91 4.91 -5.49
CA ALA A 231 -10.75 4.07 -5.74
C ALA A 231 -10.65 3.64 -7.21
N PHE A 232 -9.42 3.63 -7.71
CA PHE A 232 -9.03 3.05 -8.98
C PHE A 232 -7.80 2.14 -8.82
N SER A 233 -7.42 1.45 -9.89
CA SER A 233 -6.18 0.67 -9.98
C SER A 233 -5.55 0.91 -11.35
N ALA A 234 -4.22 0.99 -11.38
CA ALA A 234 -3.47 0.91 -12.63
C ALA A 234 -3.66 -0.47 -13.26
N GLU A 235 -3.73 -0.52 -14.59
CA GLU A 235 -3.87 -1.74 -15.40
C GLU A 235 -3.04 -1.68 -16.69
N PRO A 236 -2.00 -2.50 -16.87
CA PRO A 236 -1.46 -3.46 -15.92
C PRO A 236 -0.92 -2.81 -14.64
N LEU A 237 -0.83 -3.59 -13.55
CA LEU A 237 -0.20 -3.18 -12.31
C LEU A 237 1.24 -2.69 -12.54
N LEU A 238 1.67 -1.76 -11.69
CA LEU A 238 2.98 -1.10 -11.77
C LEU A 238 3.94 -1.58 -10.67
N LEU A 239 3.41 -2.22 -9.63
CA LEU A 239 4.18 -2.77 -8.50
C LEU A 239 3.76 -4.22 -8.25
N PHE A 240 4.73 -5.03 -7.87
CA PHE A 240 4.58 -6.44 -7.55
C PHE A 240 5.33 -6.76 -6.25
N PRO A 241 4.97 -7.81 -5.51
CA PRO A 241 5.78 -8.21 -4.36
C PRO A 241 7.15 -8.74 -4.84
N THR A 242 8.15 -8.65 -3.98
CA THR A 242 9.46 -9.26 -4.24
C THR A 242 9.42 -10.79 -4.21
N HIS A 243 8.56 -11.35 -3.36
CA HIS A 243 8.33 -12.78 -3.20
C HIS A 243 6.85 -12.99 -2.96
N TYR A 244 6.28 -14.05 -3.51
CA TYR A 244 4.93 -14.49 -3.21
C TYR A 244 4.93 -15.48 -2.04
N THR A 245 3.78 -15.62 -1.38
CA THR A 245 3.59 -16.65 -0.37
C THR A 245 3.98 -18.02 -0.92
N GLY A 246 4.84 -18.75 -0.20
CA GLY A 246 5.36 -20.05 -0.62
C GLY A 246 6.65 -20.01 -1.46
N ASP A 247 7.11 -18.84 -1.90
CA ASP A 247 8.40 -18.72 -2.58
C ASP A 247 9.57 -18.96 -1.61
N PRO A 248 10.69 -19.55 -2.08
CA PRO A 248 11.91 -19.63 -1.29
C PRO A 248 12.39 -18.24 -0.86
N GLY A 249 12.47 -18.00 0.46
CA GLY A 249 12.88 -16.72 1.03
C GLY A 249 11.73 -15.74 1.33
N TYR A 250 10.47 -16.13 1.13
CA TYR A 250 9.31 -15.37 1.60
C TYR A 250 9.33 -15.20 3.13
N VAL A 251 9.18 -13.96 3.59
CA VAL A 251 9.07 -13.61 5.00
C VAL A 251 8.01 -12.51 5.12
N SER A 252 6.95 -12.78 5.88
CA SER A 252 5.94 -11.79 6.21
C SER A 252 6.20 -11.18 7.59
N ASP A 253 6.11 -9.84 7.68
CA ASP A 253 6.14 -9.11 8.95
C ASP A 253 4.72 -8.83 9.49
N THR A 254 3.67 -9.12 8.69
CA THR A 254 2.26 -8.93 9.03
C THR A 254 1.56 -10.25 9.36
N GLU A 255 1.90 -11.34 8.68
CA GLU A 255 1.29 -12.66 8.91
C GLU A 255 2.09 -13.47 9.94
N SER A 256 1.41 -14.39 10.65
CA SER A 256 2.09 -15.30 11.56
C SER A 256 2.70 -16.50 10.80
N PRO A 257 3.82 -17.08 11.27
CA PRO A 257 4.43 -18.25 10.63
C PRO A 257 3.52 -19.48 10.52
N LYS A 258 2.48 -19.58 11.37
CA LYS A 258 1.50 -20.68 11.38
C LYS A 258 0.33 -20.47 10.41
N SER A 259 0.24 -19.32 9.75
CA SER A 259 -0.85 -18.93 8.84
C SER A 259 -0.34 -18.69 7.42
N GLN A 260 0.65 -19.45 6.96
CA GLN A 260 1.11 -19.40 5.57
C GLN A 260 0.47 -20.57 4.82
N PRO A 261 -0.37 -20.34 3.79
CA PRO A 261 -0.99 -21.43 3.03
C PRO A 261 0.07 -22.30 2.35
N HIS A 262 -0.21 -23.60 2.31
CA HIS A 262 0.55 -24.54 1.51
C HIS A 262 0.30 -24.29 0.02
N ARG A 263 1.29 -24.66 -0.80
CA ARG A 263 1.43 -24.37 -2.23
C ARG A 263 0.22 -24.74 -3.13
N ASP A 264 -0.73 -25.49 -2.61
CA ASP A 264 -1.89 -26.03 -3.34
C ASP A 264 -3.16 -25.17 -3.21
N GLU A 265 -3.10 -24.01 -2.54
CA GLU A 265 -4.23 -23.06 -2.38
C GLU A 265 -4.01 -21.72 -3.11
N LEU A 266 -3.05 -21.64 -4.05
CA LEU A 266 -2.76 -20.46 -4.88
C LEU A 266 -3.26 -20.59 -6.32
#